data_AF-A0A7W1U566-F1
#
_entry.id   AF-A0A7W1U566-F1
#
_cell.length_a   1.000
_cell.length_b   1.000
_cell.length_c   1.000
_cell.angle_alpha   90.00
_cell.angle_beta   90.00
_cell.angle_gamma   90.00
#
_symmetry.space_group_name_H-M   'P 1'
#
loop_
_entity.id
_entity.type
_entity.pdbx_description
1 polymer ?
#
loop_
_entity_poly.entity_id
_entity_poly.type
_entity_poly.pdbx_seq_one_letter_code
_entity_poly.pdbx_strand_id
1 'polypeptide(L)'
;MGTVDLRTCLCEPIPEIFDAARYLDAAVSSHLAGRRDLAEELIRLANMPAIRDWGESLFGPKSPHKKYRAGLNGPASVAQELRLNARMPTRAEKHTLLERDGYHCRFCGIPVIRNEVRRWIKEIYPDALPWGSTNLTQHAAFQAMCVNYDHILPHARGGDSSLNNVVIACAGCNYGRGRYTLEEVGLIDLRTREPVRSAWDGLERFRIRRKPDSVRHNKLRLRSVKKAIQGRMSREFFLSSIPFEVRSFFTLMMEEAEKRGLKIGWTNAGFGIRAVGQPAFFYGYPPTMYKKGVSALEFYFAHIRNQPALIRELRDRTSNIDHVLSVGGYTVRLFVRNDTLSSAKKMLEIALDVMTRTTGSGAQRSGV
;
A
#
# COMPACT_ATOMS: atom_id res chain seq x y z
N MET A 1 24.34 13.61 -44.40
CA MET A 1 23.52 13.19 -43.23
C MET A 1 24.06 13.94 -42.03
N GLY A 2 23.33 14.92 -41.50
CA GLY A 2 23.77 15.67 -40.32
C GLY A 2 23.86 14.75 -39.11
N THR A 3 24.95 14.82 -38.36
CA THR A 3 25.12 14.11 -37.10
C THR A 3 23.98 14.47 -36.16
N VAL A 4 23.19 13.48 -35.79
CA VAL A 4 22.09 13.64 -34.83
C VAL A 4 22.74 13.84 -33.46
N ASP A 5 22.77 15.08 -32.96
CA ASP A 5 23.30 15.38 -31.63
C ASP A 5 22.43 14.68 -30.57
N LEU A 6 22.95 13.62 -29.95
CA LEU A 6 22.24 12.85 -28.94
C LEU A 6 22.69 13.30 -27.56
N ARG A 7 21.72 13.64 -26.71
CA ARG A 7 21.94 14.03 -25.31
C ARG A 7 21.86 12.81 -24.39
N THR A 8 22.42 12.97 -23.20
CA THR A 8 22.49 11.92 -22.17
C THR A 8 21.24 11.88 -21.30
N CYS A 9 20.57 13.02 -21.13
CA CYS A 9 19.34 13.11 -20.36
C CYS A 9 18.37 14.14 -20.96
N LEU A 10 17.10 14.13 -20.52
CA LEU A 10 16.10 15.10 -20.99
C LEU A 10 16.32 16.50 -20.40
N CYS A 11 16.73 16.55 -19.13
CA CYS A 11 17.05 17.74 -18.37
C CYS A 11 18.14 17.37 -17.37
N GLU A 12 19.21 18.17 -17.33
CA GLU A 12 20.31 17.97 -16.41
C GLU A 12 19.82 18.09 -14.96
N PRO A 13 20.27 17.23 -14.05
CA PRO A 13 19.86 17.29 -12.66
C PRO A 13 20.44 18.52 -11.97
N ILE A 14 19.64 19.14 -11.10
CA ILE A 14 20.09 20.27 -10.28
C ILE A 14 20.81 19.78 -9.00
N PRO A 15 21.76 20.55 -8.45
CA PRO A 15 22.50 20.19 -7.23
C PRO A 15 21.61 19.82 -6.04
N GLU A 16 20.48 20.50 -5.89
CA GLU A 16 19.51 20.33 -4.80
C GLU A 16 18.97 18.91 -4.72
N ILE A 17 18.90 18.17 -5.83
CA ILE A 17 18.49 16.75 -5.82
C ILE A 17 19.51 15.90 -5.05
N PHE A 18 20.80 16.19 -5.22
CA PHE A 18 21.87 15.49 -4.51
C PHE A 18 21.95 15.94 -3.05
N ASP A 19 21.64 17.21 -2.75
CA ASP A 19 21.47 17.70 -1.38
C ASP A 19 20.33 16.98 -0.67
N ALA A 20 19.17 16.89 -1.32
CA ALA A 20 18.03 16.13 -0.80
C ALA A 20 18.38 14.66 -0.59
N ALA A 21 19.15 14.03 -1.49
CA ALA A 21 19.63 12.67 -1.28
C ALA A 21 20.51 12.57 -0.02
N ARG A 22 21.44 13.51 0.19
CA ARG A 22 22.27 13.56 1.41
C ARG A 22 21.45 13.75 2.68
N TYR A 23 20.46 14.65 2.66
CA TYR A 23 19.54 14.85 3.78
C TYR A 23 18.72 13.60 4.07
N LEU A 24 18.17 12.94 3.05
CA LEU A 24 17.39 11.72 3.23
C LEU A 24 18.26 10.54 3.72
N ASP A 25 19.50 10.43 3.25
CA ASP A 25 20.46 9.45 3.76
C ASP A 25 20.74 9.67 5.25
N ALA A 26 21.07 10.91 5.62
CA ALA A 26 21.26 11.31 7.01
C ALA A 26 19.99 11.11 7.86
N ALA A 27 18.80 11.33 7.28
CA ALA A 27 17.53 11.12 7.96
C ALA A 27 17.32 9.65 8.31
N VAL A 28 17.59 8.75 7.36
CA VAL A 28 17.51 7.30 7.62
C VAL A 28 18.54 6.87 8.66
N SER A 29 19.77 7.37 8.58
CA SER A 29 20.81 7.09 9.58
C SER A 29 20.42 7.61 10.98
N SER A 30 19.79 8.79 11.05
CA SER A 30 19.28 9.38 12.31
C SER A 30 18.10 8.59 12.87
N HIS A 31 17.18 8.14 12.02
CA HIS A 31 16.08 7.26 12.40
C HIS A 31 16.58 5.95 13.02
N LEU A 32 17.57 5.31 12.37
CA LEU A 32 18.16 4.06 12.86
C LEU A 32 18.92 4.26 14.19
N ALA A 33 19.50 5.44 14.42
CA ALA A 33 20.12 5.83 15.69
C ALA A 33 19.10 6.26 16.77
N GLY A 34 17.78 6.20 16.51
CA GLY A 34 16.73 6.61 17.44
C GLY A 34 16.53 8.12 17.56
N ARG A 35 17.26 8.93 16.80
CA ARG A 35 17.14 10.40 16.77
C ARG A 35 16.01 10.81 15.83
N ARG A 36 14.77 10.63 16.29
CA ARG A 36 13.57 10.81 15.44
C ARG A 36 13.34 12.26 15.03
N ASP A 37 13.58 13.23 15.91
CA ASP A 37 13.36 14.65 15.62
C ASP A 37 14.30 15.14 14.52
N LEU A 38 15.59 14.78 14.62
CA LEU A 38 16.58 15.07 13.58
C LEU A 38 16.23 14.40 12.25
N ALA A 39 15.76 13.15 12.27
CA ALA A 39 15.31 12.47 11.06
C ALA A 39 14.12 13.19 10.40
N GLU A 40 13.19 13.69 11.21
CA GLU A 40 12.04 14.45 10.73
C GLU A 40 12.46 15.79 10.09
N GLU A 41 13.35 16.53 10.75
CA GLU A 41 13.90 17.79 10.23
C GLU A 41 14.63 17.58 8.90
N LEU A 42 15.49 16.56 8.82
CA LEU A 42 16.22 16.24 7.60
C LEU A 42 15.28 15.84 6.44
N ILE A 43 14.18 15.13 6.72
CA ILE A 43 13.15 14.86 5.71
C ILE A 43 12.53 16.18 5.22
N ARG A 44 12.19 17.12 6.13
CA ARG A 44 11.64 18.43 5.75
C ARG A 44 12.62 19.23 4.89
N LEU A 45 13.91 19.24 5.24
CA LEU A 45 14.96 19.92 4.47
C LEU A 45 15.10 19.37 3.05
N ALA A 46 14.86 18.08 2.85
CA ALA A 46 14.85 17.47 1.52
C ALA A 46 13.66 17.91 0.65
N ASN A 47 12.62 18.55 1.20
CA ASN A 47 11.42 18.98 0.47
C ASN A 47 11.61 20.36 -0.19
N MET A 48 12.53 20.45 -1.15
CA MET A 48 12.94 21.74 -1.74
C MET A 48 12.04 22.17 -2.92
N PRO A 49 11.63 23.44 -3.01
CA PRO A 49 10.89 23.97 -4.16
C PRO A 49 11.62 23.82 -5.50
N ALA A 50 12.94 24.04 -5.54
CA ALA A 50 13.75 23.89 -6.76
C ALA A 50 13.63 22.49 -7.39
N ILE A 51 13.57 21.44 -6.56
CA ILE A 51 13.38 20.05 -7.03
C ILE A 51 11.99 19.88 -7.66
N ARG A 52 10.98 20.57 -7.14
CA ARG A 52 9.63 20.55 -7.70
C ARG A 52 9.59 21.23 -9.05
N ASP A 53 10.16 22.42 -9.17
CA ASP A 53 10.21 23.18 -10.42
C ASP A 53 10.94 22.37 -11.50
N TRP A 54 12.05 21.73 -11.12
CA TRP A 54 12.76 20.79 -11.99
C TRP A 54 11.88 19.62 -12.43
N GLY A 55 11.20 18.95 -11.49
CA GLY A 55 10.31 17.83 -11.79
C GLY A 55 9.15 18.22 -12.70
N GLU A 56 8.48 19.33 -12.40
CA GLU A 56 7.35 19.85 -13.18
C GLU A 56 7.79 20.32 -14.58
N SER A 57 9.01 20.83 -14.74
CA SER A 57 9.54 21.18 -16.06
C SER A 57 9.65 19.95 -17.00
N LEU A 58 9.83 18.74 -16.44
CA LEU A 58 9.89 17.48 -17.18
C LEU A 58 8.50 16.86 -17.43
N PHE A 59 7.52 17.15 -16.57
CA PHE A 59 6.19 16.58 -16.64
C PHE A 59 5.32 17.25 -17.72
N GLY A 60 4.33 16.51 -18.23
CA GLY A 60 3.31 17.06 -19.13
C GLY A 60 3.72 17.19 -20.61
N PRO A 61 2.76 17.47 -21.50
CA PRO A 61 2.98 17.50 -22.95
C PRO A 61 3.71 18.76 -23.45
N LYS A 62 3.67 19.85 -22.68
CA LYS A 62 4.30 21.15 -23.03
C LYS A 62 5.70 21.33 -22.44
N SER A 63 6.32 20.27 -21.92
CA SER A 63 7.66 20.33 -21.36
C SER A 63 8.66 20.83 -22.42
N PRO A 64 9.47 21.86 -22.14
CA PRO A 64 10.47 22.39 -23.08
C PRO A 64 11.57 21.35 -23.39
N HIS A 65 11.68 20.32 -22.55
CA HIS A 65 12.63 19.23 -22.69
C HIS A 65 12.15 18.13 -23.65
N LYS A 66 10.88 18.15 -24.09
CA LYS A 66 10.29 17.20 -25.05
C LYS A 66 10.39 17.72 -26.49
N LYS A 67 11.63 17.87 -26.97
CA LYS A 67 11.89 18.22 -28.38
C LYS A 67 11.85 16.95 -29.23
N TYR A 68 10.70 16.67 -29.83
CA TYR A 68 10.52 15.50 -30.69
C TYR A 68 11.17 15.71 -32.06
N ARG A 69 11.90 14.70 -32.53
CA ARG A 69 12.44 14.65 -33.88
C ARG A 69 11.50 13.83 -34.76
N ALA A 70 10.66 14.51 -35.54
CA ALA A 70 9.75 13.86 -36.47
C ALA A 70 10.53 13.21 -37.63
N GLY A 71 10.02 12.09 -38.15
CA GLY A 71 10.58 11.43 -39.34
C GLY A 71 11.78 10.51 -39.10
N LEU A 72 12.10 10.17 -37.85
CA LEU A 72 13.10 9.14 -37.55
C LEU A 72 12.47 7.74 -37.69
N ASN A 73 13.23 6.78 -38.24
CA ASN A 73 12.85 5.40 -38.55
C ASN A 73 12.65 4.52 -37.28
N GLY A 74 11.81 4.96 -36.35
CA GLY A 74 11.38 4.13 -35.22
C GLY A 74 10.32 3.12 -35.65
N PRO A 75 10.20 1.95 -34.98
CA PRO A 75 9.13 0.99 -35.25
C PRO A 75 7.76 1.66 -35.16
N ALA A 76 6.82 1.28 -36.03
CA ALA A 76 5.45 1.76 -35.95
C ALA A 76 4.81 1.38 -34.60
N SER A 77 3.77 2.11 -34.20
CA SER A 77 3.00 1.73 -33.01
C SER A 77 2.27 0.41 -33.26
N VAL A 78 2.36 -0.51 -32.31
CA VAL A 78 1.71 -1.83 -32.38
C VAL A 78 0.29 -1.71 -31.83
N ALA A 79 -0.69 -2.32 -32.50
CA ALA A 79 -2.08 -2.37 -32.04
C ALA A 79 -2.19 -3.03 -30.65
N GLN A 80 -3.12 -2.58 -29.81
CA GLN A 80 -3.12 -2.93 -28.38
C GLN A 80 -3.25 -4.44 -28.13
N GLU A 81 -4.06 -5.10 -28.94
CA GLU A 81 -4.34 -6.54 -28.97
C GLU A 81 -3.14 -7.40 -29.37
N LEU A 82 -2.15 -6.82 -30.06
CA LEU A 82 -0.91 -7.50 -30.48
C LEU A 82 0.24 -7.27 -29.49
N ARG A 83 0.04 -6.47 -28.43
CA ARG A 83 1.08 -6.19 -27.44
C ARG A 83 1.16 -7.31 -26.40
N LEU A 84 2.37 -7.58 -25.92
CA LEU A 84 2.59 -8.53 -24.83
C LEU A 84 1.78 -8.15 -23.57
N ASN A 85 1.05 -9.10 -23.00
CA ASN A 85 0.21 -8.89 -21.81
C ASN A 85 1.02 -8.43 -20.58
N ALA A 86 2.25 -8.92 -20.42
CA ALA A 86 3.12 -8.57 -19.32
C ALA A 86 3.74 -7.17 -19.52
N ARG A 87 3.13 -6.17 -18.89
CA ARG A 87 3.52 -4.76 -19.04
C ARG A 87 4.55 -4.25 -18.04
N MET A 88 4.86 -5.01 -16.99
CA MET A 88 5.82 -4.63 -15.96
C MET A 88 6.66 -5.83 -15.52
N PRO A 89 7.95 -5.63 -15.18
CA PRO A 89 8.77 -6.69 -14.59
C PRO A 89 8.20 -7.20 -13.27
N THR A 90 8.47 -8.46 -12.97
CA THR A 90 8.17 -9.09 -11.68
C THR A 90 8.93 -8.43 -10.54
N ARG A 91 8.55 -8.74 -9.30
CA ARG A 91 9.24 -8.20 -8.13
C ARG A 91 10.72 -8.63 -8.05
N ALA A 92 11.06 -9.84 -8.50
CA ALA A 92 12.43 -10.32 -8.50
C ALA A 92 13.25 -9.55 -9.54
N GLU A 93 12.74 -9.42 -10.77
CA GLU A 93 13.40 -8.65 -11.83
C GLU A 93 13.58 -7.17 -11.45
N LYS A 94 12.58 -6.56 -10.80
CA LYS A 94 12.70 -5.19 -10.27
C LYS A 94 13.88 -5.04 -9.29
N HIS A 95 14.13 -6.03 -8.45
CA HIS A 95 15.28 -6.03 -7.54
C HIS A 95 16.60 -6.12 -8.33
N THR A 96 16.67 -7.06 -9.27
CA THR A 96 17.83 -7.21 -10.17
C THR A 96 18.13 -5.92 -10.93
N LEU A 97 17.10 -5.22 -11.41
CA LEU A 97 17.25 -3.93 -12.09
C LEU A 97 17.83 -2.86 -11.17
N LEU A 98 17.36 -2.77 -9.93
CA LEU A 98 17.87 -1.80 -8.94
C LEU A 98 19.35 -2.04 -8.59
N GLU A 99 19.73 -3.30 -8.38
CA GLU A 99 21.11 -3.70 -8.13
C GLU A 99 22.00 -3.45 -9.36
N ARG A 100 21.53 -3.88 -10.54
CA ARG A 100 22.24 -3.67 -11.81
C ARG A 100 22.51 -2.19 -12.04
N ASP A 101 21.49 -1.36 -11.87
CA ASP A 101 21.54 0.07 -12.18
C ASP A 101 22.01 0.94 -11.00
N GLY A 102 22.37 0.32 -9.86
CA GLY A 102 23.00 0.97 -8.71
C GLY A 102 22.10 1.99 -8.00
N TYR A 103 20.78 1.84 -8.06
CA TYR A 103 19.82 2.79 -7.48
C TYR A 103 19.92 4.23 -8.01
N HIS A 104 20.41 4.41 -9.24
CA HIS A 104 20.39 5.71 -9.93
C HIS A 104 19.61 5.62 -11.24
N CYS A 105 18.90 6.69 -11.56
CA CYS A 105 18.22 6.85 -12.84
C CYS A 105 19.22 6.63 -13.99
N ARG A 106 18.94 5.70 -14.90
CA ARG A 106 19.84 5.42 -16.02
C ARG A 106 19.91 6.55 -17.06
N PHE A 107 18.97 7.50 -17.00
CA PHE A 107 18.95 8.69 -17.84
C PHE A 107 19.75 9.85 -17.26
N CYS A 108 19.28 10.46 -16.17
CA CYS A 108 19.91 11.65 -15.60
C CYS A 108 20.87 11.39 -14.44
N GLY A 109 21.04 10.13 -14.01
CA GLY A 109 21.98 9.78 -12.94
C GLY A 109 21.54 10.13 -11.52
N ILE A 110 20.35 10.74 -11.31
CA ILE A 110 19.92 11.07 -9.94
C ILE A 110 19.64 9.79 -9.12
N PRO A 111 19.85 9.83 -7.79
CA PRO A 111 19.48 8.72 -6.93
C PRO A 111 17.97 8.49 -6.95
N VAL A 112 17.54 7.24 -6.93
CA VAL A 112 16.10 6.88 -6.92
C VAL A 112 15.71 6.07 -5.69
N ILE A 113 14.44 6.19 -5.32
CA ILE A 113 13.84 5.62 -4.11
C ILE A 113 12.60 4.81 -4.52
N ARG A 114 12.48 3.60 -3.95
CA ARG A 114 11.29 2.76 -4.16
C ARG A 114 10.05 3.32 -3.50
N ASN A 115 8.91 3.11 -4.16
CA ASN A 115 7.59 3.42 -3.63
C ASN A 115 7.32 2.77 -2.26
N GLU A 116 7.83 1.56 -2.03
CA GLU A 116 7.73 0.91 -0.73
C GLU A 116 8.50 1.66 0.36
N VAL A 117 9.72 2.11 0.08
CA VAL A 117 10.57 2.83 1.04
C VAL A 117 9.92 4.15 1.43
N ARG A 118 9.47 4.95 0.44
CA ARG A 118 8.68 6.16 0.68
C ARG A 118 7.46 5.91 1.56
N ARG A 119 6.69 4.84 1.28
CA ARG A 119 5.50 4.51 2.09
C ARG A 119 5.86 4.21 3.54
N TRP A 120 6.95 3.48 3.79
CA TRP A 120 7.42 3.21 5.15
C TRP A 120 7.85 4.48 5.86
N ILE A 121 8.61 5.35 5.19
CA ILE A 121 9.04 6.63 5.76
C ILE A 121 7.83 7.49 6.08
N LYS A 122 6.87 7.61 5.16
CA LYS A 122 5.62 8.38 5.37
C LYS A 122 4.79 7.85 6.55
N GLU A 123 4.74 6.54 6.75
CA GLU A 123 3.99 5.94 7.86
C GLU A 123 4.54 6.36 9.22
N ILE A 124 5.86 6.55 9.31
CA ILE A 124 6.55 6.98 10.55
C ILE A 124 6.63 8.50 10.67
N TYR A 125 6.78 9.21 9.55
CA TYR A 125 6.98 10.66 9.45
C TYR A 125 5.92 11.30 8.52
N PRO A 126 4.63 11.24 8.89
CA PRO A 126 3.55 11.70 8.02
C PRO A 126 3.58 13.22 7.78
N ASP A 127 4.06 14.00 8.76
CA ASP A 127 4.06 15.47 8.72
C ASP A 127 5.26 16.02 7.96
N ALA A 128 6.42 15.36 8.04
CA ALA A 128 7.58 15.70 7.22
C ALA A 128 7.49 15.20 5.77
N LEU A 129 6.76 14.10 5.52
CA LEU A 129 6.56 13.52 4.19
C LEU A 129 5.08 13.66 3.73
N PRO A 130 4.64 14.86 3.32
CA PRO A 130 3.32 15.04 2.74
C PRO A 130 3.20 14.24 1.43
N TRP A 131 2.04 13.63 1.21
CA TRP A 131 1.78 12.85 0.00
C TRP A 131 0.30 12.88 -0.40
N GLY A 132 -0.15 14.05 -0.84
CA GLY A 132 -1.51 14.25 -1.34
C GLY A 132 -1.75 13.71 -2.75
N SER A 133 -2.94 13.98 -3.28
CA SER A 133 -3.41 13.51 -4.59
C SER A 133 -2.87 14.30 -5.78
N THR A 134 -2.29 15.47 -5.55
CA THR A 134 -1.74 16.35 -6.60
C THR A 134 -0.22 16.43 -6.50
N ASN A 135 0.45 16.83 -7.59
CA ASN A 135 1.90 16.98 -7.57
C ASN A 135 2.35 17.98 -6.49
N LEU A 136 1.69 19.14 -6.41
CA LEU A 136 1.97 20.20 -5.43
C LEU A 136 1.84 19.75 -3.97
N THR A 137 0.96 18.78 -3.68
CA THR A 137 0.72 18.29 -2.31
C THR A 137 1.60 17.10 -1.92
N GLN A 138 2.52 16.68 -2.80
CA GLN A 138 3.48 15.61 -2.53
C GLN A 138 4.86 16.19 -2.17
N HIS A 139 5.65 15.47 -1.40
CA HIS A 139 7.03 15.85 -1.11
C HIS A 139 7.90 15.83 -2.39
N ALA A 140 8.61 16.93 -2.68
CA ALA A 140 9.32 17.18 -3.93
C ALA A 140 10.40 16.13 -4.22
N ALA A 141 11.35 15.92 -3.29
CA ALA A 141 12.40 14.92 -3.48
C ALA A 141 11.85 13.50 -3.68
N PHE A 142 10.94 13.03 -2.82
CA PHE A 142 10.33 11.71 -2.98
C PHE A 142 9.52 11.56 -4.28
N GLN A 143 8.99 12.65 -4.85
CA GLN A 143 8.34 12.63 -6.16
C GLN A 143 9.38 12.54 -7.29
N ALA A 144 10.35 13.45 -7.31
CA ALA A 144 11.38 13.50 -8.35
C ALA A 144 12.21 12.21 -8.37
N MET A 145 12.64 11.72 -7.20
CA MET A 145 13.47 10.53 -7.00
C MET A 145 12.65 9.23 -7.04
N CYS A 146 11.34 9.27 -7.30
CA CYS A 146 10.53 8.04 -7.35
C CYS A 146 10.98 7.14 -8.51
N VAL A 147 11.35 5.90 -8.19
CA VAL A 147 11.77 4.95 -9.22
C VAL A 147 10.60 4.46 -10.07
N ASN A 148 10.84 4.43 -11.37
CA ASN A 148 10.03 3.82 -12.40
C ASN A 148 10.89 2.79 -13.16
N TYR A 149 10.22 1.86 -13.84
CA TYR A 149 10.87 0.82 -14.64
C TYR A 149 10.48 1.09 -16.09
N ASP A 150 11.40 1.69 -16.82
CA ASP A 150 11.14 2.29 -18.12
C ASP A 150 11.66 1.39 -19.25
N HIS A 151 10.89 1.29 -20.33
CA HIS A 151 11.16 0.38 -21.45
C HIS A 151 11.99 1.07 -22.54
N ILE A 152 13.23 0.64 -22.79
CA ILE A 152 14.10 1.20 -23.83
C ILE A 152 13.37 1.29 -25.18
N LEU A 153 12.88 0.15 -25.68
CA LEU A 153 11.83 0.11 -26.70
C LEU A 153 10.47 0.20 -25.99
N PRO A 154 9.68 1.28 -26.18
CA PRO A 154 8.40 1.42 -25.49
C PRO A 154 7.45 0.25 -25.78
N HIS A 155 6.67 -0.15 -24.78
CA HIS A 155 5.64 -1.20 -24.94
C HIS A 155 4.64 -0.91 -26.08
N ALA A 156 4.32 0.37 -26.31
CA ALA A 156 3.47 0.79 -27.43
C ALA A 156 4.10 0.54 -28.82
N ARG A 157 5.42 0.33 -28.87
CA ARG A 157 6.22 0.00 -30.05
C ARG A 157 6.64 -1.48 -30.08
N GLY A 158 6.01 -2.33 -29.25
CA GLY A 158 6.26 -3.77 -29.21
C GLY A 158 7.36 -4.22 -28.23
N GLY A 159 7.90 -3.32 -27.41
CA GLY A 159 8.91 -3.70 -26.41
C GLY A 159 8.37 -4.60 -25.30
N ASP A 160 9.16 -5.61 -24.93
CA ASP A 160 8.85 -6.53 -23.83
C ASP A 160 9.28 -5.97 -22.46
N SER A 161 8.94 -6.66 -21.37
CA SER A 161 9.37 -6.28 -20.01
C SER A 161 10.60 -7.06 -19.54
N SER A 162 11.42 -7.57 -20.46
CA SER A 162 12.65 -8.30 -20.12
C SER A 162 13.70 -7.38 -19.49
N LEU A 163 14.65 -7.95 -18.76
CA LEU A 163 15.76 -7.19 -18.16
C LEU A 163 16.57 -6.40 -19.21
N ASN A 164 16.66 -6.90 -20.44
CA ASN A 164 17.41 -6.22 -21.51
C ASN A 164 16.67 -4.99 -22.04
N ASN A 165 15.34 -4.99 -22.02
CA ASN A 165 14.53 -3.87 -22.51
C ASN A 165 14.10 -2.90 -21.40
N VAL A 166 14.39 -3.18 -20.13
CA VAL A 166 13.95 -2.33 -19.01
C VAL A 166 15.14 -1.78 -18.22
N VAL A 167 15.05 -0.49 -17.86
CA VAL A 167 16.00 0.21 -16.99
C VAL A 167 15.27 0.92 -15.85
N ILE A 168 15.96 1.24 -14.75
CA ILE A 168 15.37 2.13 -13.74
C ILE A 168 15.49 3.59 -14.18
N ALA A 169 14.43 4.35 -13.94
CA ALA A 169 14.36 5.77 -14.27
C ALA A 169 13.71 6.54 -13.11
N CYS A 170 14.07 7.81 -12.95
CA CYS A 170 13.32 8.70 -12.09
C CYS A 170 11.96 9.06 -12.70
N ALA A 171 11.03 9.60 -11.91
CA ALA A 171 9.72 10.00 -12.40
C ALA A 171 9.83 11.00 -13.56
N GLY A 172 10.70 12.01 -13.42
CA GLY A 172 10.94 13.04 -14.44
C GLY A 172 11.32 12.45 -15.79
N CYS A 173 12.31 11.57 -15.84
CA CYS A 173 12.75 10.95 -17.10
C CYS A 173 11.71 9.99 -17.68
N ASN A 174 11.07 9.15 -16.85
CA ASN A 174 10.06 8.19 -17.31
C ASN A 174 8.84 8.89 -17.92
N TYR A 175 8.24 9.85 -17.21
CA TYR A 175 7.07 10.59 -17.71
C TYR A 175 7.46 11.66 -18.75
N GLY A 176 8.69 12.13 -18.70
CA GLY A 176 9.29 13.01 -19.69
C GLY A 176 9.36 12.34 -21.06
N ARG A 177 9.95 11.14 -21.11
CA ARG A 177 10.10 10.35 -22.34
C ARG A 177 8.79 9.73 -22.80
N GLY A 178 7.99 9.17 -21.89
CA GLY A 178 6.67 8.61 -22.20
C GLY A 178 6.72 7.47 -23.23
N ARG A 179 6.02 7.63 -24.35
CA ARG A 179 5.83 6.58 -25.38
C ARG A 179 6.84 6.63 -26.53
N TYR A 180 7.81 7.53 -26.46
CA TYR A 180 8.73 7.82 -27.54
C TYR A 180 10.02 6.98 -27.42
N THR A 181 10.61 6.60 -28.55
CA THR A 181 11.91 5.93 -28.56
C THR A 181 13.01 6.90 -28.12
N LEU A 182 14.21 6.37 -27.82
CA LEU A 182 15.33 7.19 -27.42
C LEU A 182 15.71 8.18 -28.53
N GLU A 183 15.76 7.73 -29.77
CA GLU A 183 16.10 8.53 -30.94
C GLU A 183 15.07 9.66 -31.16
N GLU A 184 13.77 9.37 -30.99
CA GLU A 184 12.67 10.34 -31.13
C GLU A 184 12.81 11.52 -30.16
N VAL A 185 13.37 11.31 -28.97
CA VAL A 185 13.65 12.36 -27.97
C VAL A 185 15.11 12.78 -27.91
N GLY A 186 15.93 12.29 -28.85
CA GLY A 186 17.35 12.59 -28.98
C GLY A 186 18.23 12.05 -27.85
N LEU A 187 17.84 10.96 -27.19
CA LEU A 187 18.64 10.30 -26.16
C LEU A 187 19.53 9.20 -26.75
N ILE A 188 20.73 9.03 -26.20
CA ILE A 188 21.56 7.84 -26.46
C ILE A 188 20.96 6.59 -25.79
N ASP A 189 21.31 5.40 -26.28
CA ASP A 189 21.07 4.16 -25.53
C ASP A 189 21.99 4.08 -24.32
N LEU A 190 21.43 4.31 -23.14
CA LEU A 190 22.17 4.42 -21.90
C LEU A 190 22.69 3.08 -21.39
N ARG A 191 22.24 1.95 -21.96
CA ARG A 191 22.85 0.64 -21.72
C ARG A 191 24.30 0.56 -22.21
N THR A 192 24.72 1.50 -23.07
CA THR A 192 26.11 1.63 -23.53
C THR A 192 27.04 2.27 -22.50
N ARG A 193 26.51 2.78 -21.38
CA ARG A 193 27.29 3.43 -20.31
C ARG A 193 27.27 2.59 -19.05
N GLU A 194 28.30 2.67 -18.24
CA GLU A 194 28.28 2.04 -16.92
C GLU A 194 27.19 2.66 -16.01
N PRO A 195 26.50 1.85 -15.19
CA PRO A 195 25.68 2.36 -14.08
C PRO A 195 26.48 3.18 -13.09
N VAL A 196 25.85 4.20 -12.51
CA VAL A 196 26.43 4.94 -11.39
C VAL A 196 26.60 3.99 -10.22
N ARG A 197 27.82 3.89 -9.70
CA ARG A 197 28.16 3.14 -8.50
C ARG A 197 28.46 4.13 -7.38
N SER A 198 27.66 4.10 -6.31
CA SER A 198 27.87 4.93 -5.13
C SER A 198 27.41 4.18 -3.87
N ALA A 199 27.57 4.81 -2.70
CA ALA A 199 27.08 4.27 -1.44
C ALA A 199 25.55 4.36 -1.28
N TRP A 200 24.84 4.99 -2.23
CA TRP A 200 23.39 5.12 -2.17
C TRP A 200 22.69 3.76 -2.33
N ASP A 201 21.98 3.34 -1.29
CA ASP A 201 21.29 2.04 -1.22
C ASP A 201 19.78 2.15 -1.51
N GLY A 202 19.32 3.29 -2.05
CA GLY A 202 17.89 3.54 -2.25
C GLY A 202 17.10 3.72 -0.95
N LEU A 203 17.79 4.00 0.17
CA LEU A 203 17.25 4.08 1.53
C LEU A 203 16.66 2.76 2.04
N GLU A 204 17.04 1.64 1.44
CA GLU A 204 16.49 0.30 1.74
C GLU A 204 16.73 -0.13 3.19
N ARG A 205 17.80 0.39 3.81
CA ARG A 205 18.11 0.17 5.22
C ARG A 205 17.07 0.72 6.20
N PHE A 206 16.19 1.64 5.78
CA PHE A 206 15.13 2.20 6.63
C PHE A 206 14.27 1.11 7.29
N ARG A 207 14.13 -0.05 6.65
CA ARG A 207 13.37 -1.18 7.19
C ARG A 207 14.22 -2.38 7.63
N ILE A 208 15.55 -2.26 7.68
CA ILE A 208 16.42 -3.30 8.24
C ILE A 208 16.41 -3.19 9.77
N ARG A 209 15.23 -3.40 10.36
CA ARG A 209 15.09 -4.34 11.46
C ARG A 209 14.48 -5.59 10.84
N ARG A 210 15.34 -6.51 10.41
CA ARG A 210 14.91 -7.90 10.16
C ARG A 210 14.26 -8.37 11.47
N LYS A 211 12.94 -8.56 11.49
CA LYS A 211 12.36 -9.51 12.46
C LYS A 211 13.11 -10.84 12.25
N PRO A 212 13.50 -11.57 13.31
CA PRO A 212 14.20 -12.85 13.17
C PRO A 212 13.44 -13.78 12.21
N ASP A 213 14.17 -14.70 11.58
CA ASP A 213 13.75 -15.56 10.45
C ASP A 213 12.47 -16.41 10.66
N SER A 214 11.83 -16.31 11.82
CA SER A 214 10.51 -16.89 12.11
C SER A 214 9.37 -16.33 11.24
N VAL A 215 9.54 -15.18 10.56
CA VAL A 215 8.50 -14.56 9.72
C VAL A 215 8.60 -14.96 8.23
N ARG A 216 9.76 -15.46 7.77
CA ARG A 216 9.98 -15.83 6.36
C ARG A 216 9.23 -17.12 5.98
N HIS A 217 9.10 -18.05 6.92
CA HIS A 217 8.28 -19.26 6.77
C HIS A 217 6.78 -18.97 6.65
N ASN A 218 6.31 -17.78 7.06
CA ASN A 218 4.88 -17.46 7.03
C ASN A 218 4.40 -16.90 5.67
N LYS A 219 5.28 -16.28 4.87
CA LYS A 219 4.90 -15.65 3.59
C LYS A 219 4.86 -16.60 2.38
N LEU A 220 5.71 -17.62 2.34
CA LEU A 220 5.57 -18.69 1.34
C LEU A 220 4.34 -19.55 1.67
N ARG A 221 4.09 -19.84 2.95
CA ARG A 221 2.88 -20.56 3.39
C ARG A 221 1.60 -19.81 3.01
N LEU A 222 1.54 -18.48 3.22
CA LEU A 222 0.37 -17.66 2.83
C LEU A 222 0.14 -17.54 1.32
N ARG A 223 1.19 -17.61 0.48
CA ARG A 223 1.05 -17.59 -0.99
C ARG A 223 0.60 -18.94 -1.55
N SER A 224 1.12 -20.04 -1.00
CA SER A 224 0.64 -21.38 -1.33
C SER A 224 -0.79 -21.60 -0.81
N VAL A 225 -1.15 -21.06 0.35
CA VAL A 225 -2.52 -21.08 0.90
C VAL A 225 -3.48 -20.21 0.07
N LYS A 226 -3.07 -19.02 -0.40
CA LYS A 226 -3.91 -18.19 -1.29
C LYS A 226 -4.20 -18.83 -2.64
N LYS A 227 -3.31 -19.70 -3.13
CA LYS A 227 -3.50 -20.43 -4.39
C LYS A 227 -4.18 -21.79 -4.17
N ALA A 228 -4.08 -22.37 -2.98
CA ALA A 228 -4.71 -23.64 -2.61
C ALA A 228 -6.12 -23.50 -2.00
N ILE A 229 -6.52 -22.31 -1.54
CA ILE A 229 -7.81 -22.09 -0.88
C ILE A 229 -8.56 -20.96 -1.59
N GLN A 230 -9.20 -21.31 -2.71
CA GLN A 230 -10.52 -20.79 -3.11
C GLN A 230 -11.64 -21.31 -2.16
N GLY A 231 -11.29 -21.57 -0.90
CA GLY A 231 -12.18 -22.08 0.13
C GLY A 231 -12.75 -20.95 0.97
N ARG A 232 -14.02 -21.12 1.30
CA ARG A 232 -14.84 -20.30 2.20
C ARG A 232 -14.07 -19.95 3.49
N MET A 233 -14.24 -18.73 4.00
CA MET A 233 -13.73 -18.34 5.34
C MET A 233 -14.18 -19.37 6.39
N SER A 234 -13.27 -19.81 7.25
CA SER A 234 -13.53 -20.74 8.36
C SER A 234 -12.96 -20.20 9.68
N ARG A 235 -13.29 -20.85 10.80
CA ARG A 235 -12.77 -20.53 12.13
C ARG A 235 -11.24 -20.60 12.17
N GLU A 236 -10.69 -21.68 11.63
CA GLU A 236 -9.25 -21.94 11.58
C GLU A 236 -8.56 -20.89 10.71
N PHE A 237 -9.13 -20.59 9.55
CA PHE A 237 -8.59 -19.58 8.65
C PHE A 237 -8.63 -18.18 9.30
N PHE A 238 -9.74 -17.80 9.92
CA PHE A 238 -9.85 -16.52 10.62
C PHE A 238 -8.81 -16.38 11.73
N LEU A 239 -8.73 -17.36 12.65
CA LEU A 239 -7.80 -17.32 13.79
C LEU A 239 -6.33 -17.32 13.35
N SER A 240 -6.00 -17.98 12.23
CA SER A 240 -4.65 -17.94 11.66
C SER A 240 -4.32 -16.61 10.96
N SER A 241 -5.33 -15.84 10.56
CA SER A 241 -5.17 -14.56 9.84
C SER A 241 -5.08 -13.33 10.73
N ILE A 242 -5.52 -13.42 11.99
CA ILE A 242 -5.50 -12.31 12.97
C ILE A 242 -4.18 -12.24 13.75
N PRO A 243 -3.80 -11.07 14.31
CA PRO A 243 -2.61 -10.94 15.16
C PRO A 243 -2.66 -11.87 16.37
N PHE A 244 -1.50 -12.37 16.80
CA PHE A 244 -1.40 -13.34 17.90
C PHE A 244 -1.97 -12.77 19.21
N GLU A 245 -1.74 -11.49 19.45
CA GLU A 245 -2.10 -10.74 20.65
C GLU A 245 -3.62 -10.67 20.88
N VAL A 246 -4.42 -10.77 19.81
CA VAL A 246 -5.89 -10.71 19.89
C VAL A 246 -6.55 -12.07 19.64
N ARG A 247 -5.76 -13.11 19.34
CA ARG A 247 -6.29 -14.43 18.97
C ARG A 247 -7.12 -15.04 20.10
N SER A 248 -6.59 -15.00 21.33
CA SER A 248 -7.29 -15.55 22.50
C SER A 248 -8.65 -14.88 22.72
N PHE A 249 -8.76 -13.57 22.45
CA PHE A 249 -10.03 -12.87 22.56
C PHE A 249 -11.07 -13.39 21.56
N PHE A 250 -10.72 -13.54 20.29
CA PHE A 250 -11.64 -14.08 19.28
C PHE A 250 -11.98 -15.56 19.52
N THR A 251 -11.03 -16.36 20.00
CA THR A 251 -11.31 -17.75 20.38
C THR A 251 -12.35 -17.83 21.50
N LEU A 252 -12.12 -17.13 22.61
CA LEU A 252 -13.03 -17.11 23.75
C LEU A 252 -14.40 -16.54 23.39
N MET A 253 -14.43 -15.52 22.52
CA MET A 253 -15.68 -14.97 21.99
C MET A 253 -16.53 -16.01 21.27
N MET A 254 -15.91 -16.81 20.39
CA MET A 254 -16.62 -17.83 19.63
C MET A 254 -17.11 -18.95 20.53
N GLU A 255 -16.26 -19.40 21.47
CA GLU A 255 -16.62 -20.41 22.47
C GLU A 255 -17.79 -19.94 23.35
N GLU A 256 -17.77 -18.69 23.81
CA GLU A 256 -18.84 -18.14 24.64
C GLU A 256 -20.15 -17.99 23.84
N ALA A 257 -20.08 -17.58 22.57
CA ALA A 257 -21.26 -17.52 21.71
C ALA A 257 -21.88 -18.90 21.50
N GLU A 258 -21.06 -19.92 21.22
CA GLU A 258 -21.50 -21.31 21.06
C GLU A 258 -22.09 -21.87 22.36
N LYS A 259 -21.44 -21.61 23.50
CA LYS A 259 -21.92 -22.01 24.83
C LYS A 259 -23.29 -21.41 25.15
N ARG A 260 -23.57 -20.19 24.67
CA ARG A 260 -24.87 -19.52 24.79
C ARG A 260 -25.89 -19.93 23.72
N GLY A 261 -25.59 -20.95 22.91
CA GLY A 261 -26.50 -21.50 21.89
C GLY A 261 -26.63 -20.62 20.63
N LEU A 262 -25.73 -19.65 20.43
CA LEU A 262 -25.73 -18.79 19.25
C LEU A 262 -25.05 -19.48 18.07
N LYS A 263 -25.44 -19.13 16.85
CA LYS A 263 -24.85 -19.64 15.61
C LYS A 263 -23.83 -18.66 15.05
N ILE A 264 -22.66 -19.17 14.68
CA ILE A 264 -21.62 -18.44 13.97
C ILE A 264 -21.70 -18.77 12.49
N GLY A 265 -22.02 -17.77 11.66
CA GLY A 265 -22.09 -17.89 10.21
C GLY A 265 -20.85 -17.30 9.55
N TRP A 266 -20.30 -18.00 8.56
CA TRP A 266 -19.10 -17.58 7.83
C TRP A 266 -19.41 -17.04 6.43
N THR A 267 -18.78 -15.92 6.09
CA THR A 267 -18.86 -15.24 4.78
C THR A 267 -17.46 -15.11 4.20
N ASN A 268 -17.32 -14.74 2.92
CA ASN A 268 -16.00 -14.53 2.32
C ASN A 268 -15.19 -13.39 2.99
N ALA A 269 -15.85 -12.53 3.76
CA ALA A 269 -15.24 -11.37 4.42
C ALA A 269 -14.91 -11.61 5.91
N GLY A 270 -15.64 -12.48 6.60
CA GLY A 270 -15.53 -12.66 8.04
C GLY A 270 -16.67 -13.54 8.58
N PHE A 271 -16.99 -13.37 9.87
CA PHE A 271 -18.10 -14.10 10.49
C PHE A 271 -19.17 -13.16 11.06
N GLY A 272 -20.38 -13.68 11.22
CA GLY A 272 -21.46 -13.04 11.96
C GLY A 272 -22.02 -13.98 13.03
N ILE A 273 -22.40 -13.42 14.17
CA ILE A 273 -23.05 -14.15 15.27
C ILE A 273 -24.55 -13.82 15.25
N ARG A 274 -25.38 -14.82 15.49
CA ARG A 274 -26.84 -14.67 15.55
C ARG A 274 -27.51 -15.68 16.47
N ALA A 275 -28.66 -15.31 17.01
CA ALA A 275 -29.61 -16.25 17.58
C ALA A 275 -30.21 -17.16 16.48
N VAL A 276 -30.66 -18.36 16.86
CA VAL A 276 -31.30 -19.30 15.93
C VAL A 276 -32.57 -18.66 15.36
N GLY A 277 -32.72 -18.66 14.02
CA GLY A 277 -33.86 -18.07 13.34
C GLY A 277 -33.85 -16.54 13.21
N GLN A 278 -32.82 -15.86 13.73
CA GLN A 278 -32.69 -14.40 13.65
C GLN A 278 -31.57 -13.97 12.69
N PRO A 279 -31.64 -12.77 12.09
CA PRO A 279 -30.54 -12.23 11.30
C PRO A 279 -29.31 -11.94 12.16
N ALA A 280 -28.11 -12.08 11.58
CA ALA A 280 -26.89 -11.62 12.22
C ALA A 280 -26.82 -10.10 12.15
N PHE A 281 -26.48 -9.48 13.27
CA PHE A 281 -26.22 -8.04 13.35
C PHE A 281 -24.88 -7.73 14.02
N PHE A 282 -24.17 -8.74 14.53
CA PHE A 282 -22.83 -8.60 15.10
C PHE A 282 -21.80 -9.39 14.29
N TYR A 283 -20.73 -8.75 13.89
CA TYR A 283 -19.77 -9.26 12.92
C TYR A 283 -18.33 -9.12 13.40
N GLY A 284 -17.49 -10.09 13.02
CA GLY A 284 -16.05 -10.05 13.21
C GLY A 284 -15.31 -10.19 11.90
N TYR A 285 -14.30 -9.34 11.71
CA TYR A 285 -13.55 -9.24 10.46
C TYR A 285 -12.04 -9.36 10.69
N PRO A 286 -11.32 -10.08 9.83
CA PRO A 286 -9.88 -10.21 9.91
C PRO A 286 -9.17 -8.95 9.38
N PRO A 287 -7.87 -8.77 9.68
CA PRO A 287 -7.05 -7.66 9.19
C PRO A 287 -7.11 -7.42 7.69
N THR A 288 -7.29 -8.49 6.91
CA THR A 288 -7.30 -8.45 5.45
C THR A 288 -8.46 -7.65 4.87
N MET A 289 -9.53 -7.43 5.66
CA MET A 289 -10.68 -6.63 5.24
C MET A 289 -10.45 -5.12 5.34
N TYR A 290 -9.49 -4.67 6.14
CA TYR A 290 -9.23 -3.24 6.35
C TYR A 290 -7.83 -2.85 5.94
N LYS A 291 -7.72 -1.68 5.29
CA LYS A 291 -6.43 -1.11 4.85
C LYS A 291 -5.42 -0.90 5.99
N LYS A 292 -5.90 -0.78 7.24
CA LYS A 292 -5.06 -0.60 8.45
C LYS A 292 -4.46 -1.91 8.98
N GLY A 293 -4.85 -3.08 8.45
CA GLY A 293 -4.32 -4.36 8.90
C GLY A 293 -4.71 -4.72 10.34
N VAL A 294 -5.88 -4.28 10.80
CA VAL A 294 -6.40 -4.52 12.15
C VAL A 294 -7.74 -5.25 12.05
N SER A 295 -7.97 -6.23 12.93
CA SER A 295 -9.27 -6.90 13.05
C SER A 295 -10.35 -5.93 13.54
N ALA A 296 -11.62 -6.20 13.27
CA ALA A 296 -12.71 -5.36 13.75
C ALA A 296 -13.91 -6.17 14.24
N LEU A 297 -14.66 -5.53 15.14
CA LEU A 297 -16.02 -5.92 15.50
C LEU A 297 -16.99 -4.85 15.03
N GLU A 298 -18.14 -5.28 14.52
CA GLU A 298 -19.16 -4.38 14.03
C GLU A 298 -20.56 -4.81 14.48
N PHE A 299 -21.35 -3.85 14.91
CA PHE A 299 -22.80 -3.95 14.78
C PHE A 299 -23.21 -3.39 13.42
N TYR A 300 -23.94 -4.18 12.64
CA TYR A 300 -24.46 -3.77 11.33
C TYR A 300 -25.99 -3.79 11.34
N PHE A 301 -26.57 -2.61 11.47
CA PHE A 301 -28.00 -2.42 11.73
C PHE A 301 -28.90 -2.58 10.51
N ALA A 302 -28.34 -2.59 9.28
CA ALA A 302 -29.17 -2.71 8.08
C ALA A 302 -29.94 -4.05 8.03
N HIS A 303 -29.39 -5.11 8.62
CA HIS A 303 -30.05 -6.42 8.71
C HIS A 303 -31.17 -6.51 9.75
N ILE A 304 -31.23 -5.55 10.66
CA ILE A 304 -32.28 -5.42 11.68
C ILE A 304 -33.03 -4.09 11.55
N ARG A 305 -33.07 -3.52 10.35
CA ARG A 305 -33.71 -2.22 10.07
C ARG A 305 -35.19 -2.16 10.46
N ASN A 306 -35.84 -3.30 10.54
CA ASN A 306 -37.23 -3.46 10.99
C ASN A 306 -37.39 -3.51 12.52
N GLN A 307 -36.30 -3.41 13.29
CA GLN A 307 -36.27 -3.44 14.76
C GLN A 307 -35.67 -2.15 15.34
N PRO A 308 -36.35 -0.99 15.22
CA PRO A 308 -35.79 0.29 15.62
C PRO A 308 -35.52 0.41 17.13
N ALA A 309 -36.30 -0.26 17.98
CA ALA A 309 -36.06 -0.31 19.42
C ALA A 309 -34.74 -1.01 19.76
N LEU A 310 -34.46 -2.14 19.09
CA LEU A 310 -33.20 -2.89 19.24
C LEU A 310 -31.99 -2.06 18.79
N ILE A 311 -32.12 -1.36 17.65
CA ILE A 311 -31.05 -0.48 17.15
C ILE A 311 -30.76 0.65 18.15
N ARG A 312 -31.80 1.24 18.75
CA ARG A 312 -31.65 2.27 19.77
C ARG A 312 -30.91 1.74 21.01
N GLU A 313 -31.34 0.59 21.55
CA GLU A 313 -30.68 -0.04 22.69
C GLU A 313 -29.19 -0.32 22.42
N LEU A 314 -28.86 -0.89 21.25
CA LEU A 314 -27.47 -1.18 20.87
C LEU A 314 -26.62 0.09 20.76
N ARG A 315 -27.17 1.18 20.22
CA ARG A 315 -26.47 2.48 20.14
C ARG A 315 -26.25 3.07 21.53
N ASP A 316 -27.28 3.10 22.37
CA ASP A 316 -27.20 3.68 23.70
C ASP A 316 -26.17 2.94 24.55
N ARG A 317 -26.18 1.61 24.53
CA ARG A 317 -25.24 0.78 25.30
C ARG A 317 -23.80 0.83 24.78
N THR A 318 -23.59 1.17 23.51
CA THR A 318 -22.24 1.29 22.93
C THR A 318 -21.67 2.70 22.94
N SER A 319 -22.50 3.71 23.19
CA SER A 319 -22.13 5.14 23.15
C SER A 319 -21.00 5.52 24.10
N ASN A 320 -20.94 4.89 25.27
CA ASN A 320 -19.96 5.16 26.34
C ASN A 320 -18.75 4.19 26.34
N ILE A 321 -18.56 3.42 25.27
CA ILE A 321 -17.42 2.52 25.15
C ILE A 321 -16.30 3.22 24.37
N ASP A 322 -15.15 3.39 25.02
CA ASP A 322 -13.96 3.98 24.39
C ASP A 322 -13.59 3.26 23.10
N HIS A 323 -13.19 4.03 22.08
CA HIS A 323 -12.77 3.57 20.76
C HIS A 323 -13.86 2.93 19.88
N VAL A 324 -15.12 2.96 20.31
CA VAL A 324 -16.25 2.65 19.43
C VAL A 324 -16.52 3.84 18.50
N LEU A 325 -16.72 3.55 17.22
CA LEU A 325 -16.94 4.52 16.16
C LEU A 325 -18.29 4.28 15.50
N SER A 326 -19.10 5.34 15.37
CA SER A 326 -20.24 5.32 14.46
C SER A 326 -19.75 5.55 13.03
N VAL A 327 -19.97 4.57 12.15
CA VAL A 327 -19.56 4.60 10.74
C VAL A 327 -20.81 4.69 9.88
N GLY A 328 -21.15 5.91 9.45
CA GLY A 328 -22.38 6.19 8.70
C GLY A 328 -23.65 5.95 9.52
N GLY A 329 -24.76 5.69 8.84
CA GLY A 329 -26.08 5.55 9.48
C GLY A 329 -26.39 4.17 10.09
N TYR A 330 -25.61 3.14 9.77
CA TYR A 330 -25.98 1.74 10.06
C TYR A 330 -24.91 0.92 10.77
N THR A 331 -23.73 1.48 11.06
CA THR A 331 -22.63 0.69 11.60
C THR A 331 -22.05 1.31 12.84
N VAL A 332 -21.87 0.48 13.87
CA VAL A 332 -21.05 0.79 15.04
C VAL A 332 -19.86 -0.15 15.00
N ARG A 333 -18.64 0.38 15.00
CA ARG A 333 -17.40 -0.35 14.75
C ARG A 333 -16.39 -0.15 15.87
N LEU A 334 -15.68 -1.20 16.21
CA LEU A 334 -14.48 -1.15 17.04
C LEU A 334 -13.34 -1.91 16.38
N PHE A 335 -12.16 -1.29 16.26
CA PHE A 335 -10.95 -2.00 15.83
C PHE A 335 -10.34 -2.72 17.02
N VAL A 336 -10.09 -4.02 16.88
CA VAL A 336 -9.57 -4.89 17.95
C VAL A 336 -8.04 -4.92 17.89
N ARG A 337 -7.43 -4.37 18.93
CA ARG A 337 -5.99 -4.28 19.18
C ARG A 337 -5.73 -4.57 20.65
N ASN A 338 -4.47 -4.70 21.03
CA ASN A 338 -4.09 -4.93 22.43
C ASN A 338 -4.62 -3.83 23.37
N ASP A 339 -4.54 -2.56 22.95
CA ASP A 339 -5.03 -1.39 23.70
C ASP A 339 -6.57 -1.31 23.78
N THR A 340 -7.29 -1.99 22.90
CA THR A 340 -8.77 -1.90 22.80
C THR A 340 -9.50 -3.16 23.25
N LEU A 341 -8.80 -4.17 23.80
CA LEU A 341 -9.41 -5.44 24.23
C LEU A 341 -10.50 -5.26 25.29
N SER A 342 -10.33 -4.32 26.22
CA SER A 342 -11.34 -4.03 27.26
C SER A 342 -12.65 -3.54 26.64
N SER A 343 -12.57 -2.58 25.71
CA SER A 343 -13.71 -2.08 24.94
C SER A 343 -14.33 -3.16 24.04
N ALA A 344 -13.51 -4.00 23.41
CA ALA A 344 -13.98 -5.10 22.58
C ALA A 344 -14.78 -6.13 23.40
N LYS A 345 -14.34 -6.44 24.63
CA LYS A 345 -15.09 -7.30 25.56
C LYS A 345 -16.44 -6.69 25.95
N LYS A 346 -16.47 -5.39 26.29
CA LYS A 346 -17.73 -4.69 26.59
C LYS A 346 -18.71 -4.75 25.41
N MET A 347 -18.23 -4.49 24.20
CA MET A 347 -19.03 -4.54 22.97
C MET A 347 -19.57 -5.96 22.71
N LEU A 348 -18.75 -7.00 22.96
CA LEU A 348 -19.17 -8.39 22.85
C LEU A 348 -20.25 -8.75 23.88
N GLU A 349 -20.07 -8.39 25.15
CA GLU A 349 -21.07 -8.71 26.18
C GLU A 349 -22.43 -8.11 25.86
N ILE A 350 -22.48 -6.88 25.33
CA ILE A 350 -23.73 -6.28 24.84
C ILE A 350 -24.34 -7.13 23.73
N ALA A 351 -23.53 -7.56 22.75
CA ALA A 351 -24.01 -8.38 21.64
C ALA A 351 -24.60 -9.71 22.13
N LEU A 352 -23.86 -10.41 23.01
CA LEU A 352 -24.27 -11.71 23.55
C LEU A 352 -25.53 -11.60 24.40
N ASP A 353 -25.57 -10.67 25.36
CA ASP A 353 -26.73 -10.41 26.21
C ASP A 353 -27.98 -10.16 25.37
N VAL A 354 -27.91 -9.25 24.39
CA VAL A 354 -29.04 -8.95 23.50
C VAL A 354 -29.47 -10.19 22.69
N MET A 355 -28.54 -10.92 22.08
CA MET A 355 -28.87 -12.10 21.27
C MET A 355 -29.47 -13.25 22.09
N THR A 356 -29.04 -13.40 23.35
CA THR A 356 -29.54 -14.47 24.25
C THR A 356 -30.88 -14.16 24.91
N ARG A 357 -31.22 -12.88 25.11
CA ARG A 357 -32.57 -12.50 25.56
C ARG A 357 -33.64 -12.94 24.55
N THR A 358 -33.34 -12.82 23.25
CA THR A 358 -34.26 -13.19 22.17
C THR A 358 -34.49 -14.71 22.08
N THR A 359 -33.54 -15.53 22.54
CA THR A 359 -33.71 -16.99 22.57
C THR A 359 -34.55 -17.48 23.76
N GLY A 360 -34.55 -16.74 24.89
CA GLY A 360 -35.33 -17.10 26.07
C GLY A 360 -36.83 -16.81 25.98
N SER A 361 -37.23 -15.82 25.17
CA SER A 361 -38.64 -15.42 25.01
C SER A 361 -39.48 -16.36 24.11
N GLY A 362 -38.87 -17.36 23.49
CA GLY A 362 -39.56 -18.34 22.63
C GLY A 362 -40.17 -19.54 23.36
N ALA A 363 -39.87 -19.73 24.66
CA ALA A 363 -40.31 -20.90 25.42
C ALA A 363 -41.58 -20.67 26.29
N GLN A 364 -42.22 -19.50 26.21
CA GLN A 364 -43.40 -19.16 27.03
C GLN A 364 -44.64 -18.71 26.23
N ARG A 365 -44.72 -19.04 24.93
CA ARG A 365 -45.95 -18.82 24.13
C ARG A 365 -46.39 -20.10 23.42
N SER A 366 -46.70 -21.11 24.21
CA SER A 366 -47.55 -22.24 23.82
C SER A 366 -48.13 -22.83 25.11
N GLY A 367 -49.22 -22.22 25.56
CA GLY A 367 -49.86 -22.53 26.82
C GLY A 367 -50.96 -21.52 27.11
N VAL A 368 -52.00 -21.58 26.30
CA VAL A 368 -53.45 -21.40 26.54
C VAL A 368 -54.11 -21.25 25.17
#